data_AF-A0A9E0IPT1-F1
#
_entry.id   AF-A0A9E0IPT1-F1
#
_cell.length_a   1.000
_cell.length_b   1.000
_cell.length_c   1.000
_cell.angle_alpha   90.00
_cell.angle_beta   90.00
_cell.angle_gamma   90.00
#
_symmetry.space_group_name_H-M   'P 1'
#
loop_
_entity.id
_entity.type
_entity.pdbx_description
1 polymer ?
#
loop_
_entity_poly.entity_id
_entity_poly.type
_entity_poly.pdbx_seq_one_letter_code
_entity_poly.pdbx_strand_id
1 'polypeptide(L)'
;MSVTDRHQALREVLERSVLTGPDAVTPAAERTAAAQAPASLPAPVGVYCAQVAAAATGVDAAMIDAARASGRREAEVFELTAAAAVGAARRQLAAAHAAIAAADARRGGGKP
;
A
#
# COMPACT_ATOMS: atom_id res chain seq x y z
N MET A 1 11.49 25.29 -3.63
CA MET A 1 10.71 24.04 -3.62
C MET A 1 9.52 24.24 -2.70
N SER A 2 8.29 24.11 -3.19
CA SER A 2 7.08 24.24 -2.36
C SER A 2 6.98 23.06 -1.38
N VAL A 3 6.21 23.23 -0.31
CA VAL A 3 5.89 22.15 0.64
C VAL A 3 5.18 21.00 -0.07
N THR A 4 4.30 21.30 -1.03
CA THR A 4 3.61 20.29 -1.85
C THR A 4 4.61 19.50 -2.70
N ASP A 5 5.55 20.17 -3.37
CA ASP A 5 6.59 19.52 -4.17
C ASP A 5 7.47 18.60 -3.30
N ARG A 6 7.79 19.05 -2.08
CA ARG A 6 8.54 18.26 -1.10
C ARG A 6 7.77 16.99 -0.70
N HIS A 7 6.49 17.09 -0.38
CA HIS A 7 5.68 15.92 0.00
C HIS A 7 5.54 14.93 -1.15
N GLN A 8 5.38 15.43 -2.38
CA GLN A 8 5.36 14.57 -3.56
C GLN A 8 6.69 13.83 -3.73
N ALA A 9 7.83 14.52 -3.65
CA ALA A 9 9.15 13.90 -3.78
C ALA A 9 9.39 12.82 -2.70
N LEU A 10 9.06 13.11 -1.44
CA LEU A 10 9.19 12.15 -0.34
C LEU A 10 8.31 10.91 -0.55
N ARG A 11 7.08 11.09 -1.07
CA ARG A 11 6.20 9.99 -1.42
C ARG A 11 6.80 9.12 -2.53
N GLU A 12 7.32 9.73 -3.59
CA GLU A 12 7.93 8.99 -4.71
C GLU A 12 9.14 8.18 -4.25
N VAL A 13 9.96 8.72 -3.33
CA VAL A 13 11.07 7.99 -2.70
C VAL A 13 10.55 6.80 -1.89
N LEU A 14 9.56 7.01 -1.02
CA LEU A 14 8.95 5.94 -0.21
C LEU A 14 8.40 4.81 -1.09
N GLU A 15 7.59 5.15 -2.10
CA GLU A 15 7.00 4.17 -3.02
C GLU A 15 8.08 3.38 -3.75
N ARG A 16 9.15 4.04 -4.21
CA ARG A 16 10.25 3.39 -4.90
C ARG A 16 10.99 2.43 -3.97
N SER A 17 11.35 2.88 -2.76
CA SER A 17 12.02 2.04 -1.75
C SER A 17 11.19 0.79 -1.42
N VAL A 18 9.89 0.94 -1.20
CA VAL A 18 9.03 -0.17 -0.79
C VAL A 18 8.72 -1.13 -1.94
N LEU A 19 8.51 -0.64 -3.18
CA LEU A 19 8.04 -1.49 -4.29
C LEU A 19 9.16 -2.02 -5.18
N THR A 20 10.25 -1.26 -5.33
CA THR A 20 11.34 -1.58 -6.27
C THR A 20 12.73 -1.41 -5.68
N GLY A 21 12.84 -1.14 -4.37
CA GLY A 21 14.12 -0.98 -3.67
C GLY A 21 15.08 -2.17 -3.92
N PRO A 22 16.37 -1.90 -4.21
CA PRO A 22 17.35 -2.93 -4.57
C PRO A 22 17.82 -3.77 -3.39
N ASP A 23 17.72 -3.25 -2.16
CA ASP A 23 18.14 -3.93 -0.93
C ASP A 23 17.03 -4.82 -0.34
N ALA A 24 15.89 -4.94 -1.02
CA ALA A 24 14.77 -5.74 -0.57
C ALA A 24 15.06 -7.24 -0.76
N VAL A 25 14.67 -8.04 0.24
CA VAL A 25 14.83 -9.49 0.19
C VAL A 25 13.68 -10.20 -0.52
N THR A 26 12.53 -9.55 -0.65
CA THR A 26 11.34 -10.05 -1.34
C THR A 26 11.33 -9.61 -2.81
N PRO A 27 11.00 -10.50 -3.76
CA PRO A 27 10.87 -10.15 -5.17
C PRO A 27 9.97 -8.92 -5.39
N ALA A 28 10.42 -7.99 -6.24
CA ALA A 28 9.68 -6.75 -6.52
C ALA A 28 8.27 -7.01 -7.06
N ALA A 29 8.09 -8.09 -7.83
CA ALA A 29 6.78 -8.53 -8.33
C ALA A 29 5.80 -8.84 -7.20
N GLU A 30 6.26 -9.52 -6.14
CA GLU A 30 5.42 -9.87 -4.99
C GLU A 30 5.08 -8.64 -4.14
N ARG A 31 6.03 -7.73 -3.93
CA ARG A 31 5.77 -6.44 -3.26
C ARG A 31 4.78 -5.60 -4.06
N THR A 32 4.92 -5.58 -5.38
CA THR A 32 3.96 -4.92 -6.27
C THR A 32 2.57 -5.56 -6.18
N ALA A 33 2.50 -6.89 -6.17
CA ALA A 33 1.24 -7.61 -5.97
C ALA A 33 0.60 -7.30 -4.61
N ALA A 34 1.37 -7.32 -3.51
CA ALA A 34 0.89 -6.93 -2.19
C ALA A 34 0.33 -5.49 -2.17
N ALA A 35 0.95 -4.56 -2.89
CA ALA A 35 0.49 -3.19 -2.96
C ALA A 35 -0.78 -3.02 -3.81
N GLN A 36 -0.87 -3.70 -4.96
CA GLN A 36 -1.92 -3.48 -5.95
C GLN A 36 -3.12 -4.40 -5.78
N ALA A 37 -2.86 -5.70 -5.61
CA ALA A 37 -3.85 -6.76 -5.55
C ALA A 37 -3.44 -7.84 -4.53
N PRO A 38 -3.49 -7.55 -3.21
CA PRO A 38 -2.99 -8.46 -2.19
C PRO A 38 -3.54 -9.90 -2.30
N ALA A 39 -4.79 -10.05 -2.71
CA ALA A 39 -5.45 -11.34 -2.90
C ALA A 39 -4.88 -12.19 -4.06
N SER A 40 -4.03 -11.63 -4.93
CA SER A 40 -3.34 -12.38 -5.98
C SER A 40 -2.11 -13.14 -5.46
N LEU A 41 -1.66 -12.86 -4.23
CA LEU A 41 -0.61 -13.63 -3.58
C LEU A 41 -1.19 -14.93 -3.00
N PRO A 42 -0.41 -16.04 -2.99
CA PRO A 42 -0.85 -17.29 -2.37
C PRO A 42 -1.24 -17.11 -0.90
N ALA A 43 -2.26 -17.85 -0.47
CA ALA A 43 -2.56 -17.99 0.95
C ALA A 43 -1.38 -18.72 1.65
N PRO A 44 -1.08 -18.39 2.92
CA PRO A 44 -1.78 -17.45 3.80
C PRO A 44 -1.40 -15.97 3.61
N VAL A 45 -0.36 -15.68 2.82
CA VAL A 45 0.26 -14.35 2.72
C VAL A 45 -0.65 -13.32 2.05
N GLY A 46 -1.39 -13.72 1.02
CA GLY A 46 -2.35 -12.82 0.36
C GLY A 46 -3.49 -12.39 1.28
N VAL A 47 -3.96 -13.29 2.16
CA VAL A 47 -5.00 -12.99 3.16
C VAL A 47 -4.47 -11.99 4.19
N TYR A 48 -3.26 -12.22 4.71
CA TYR A 48 -2.58 -11.29 5.60
C TYR A 48 -2.42 -9.90 4.98
N CYS A 49 -1.89 -9.81 3.75
CA CYS A 49 -1.69 -8.54 3.07
C CYS A 49 -3.02 -7.82 2.77
N ALA A 50 -4.08 -8.57 2.44
CA ALA A 50 -5.42 -8.01 2.26
C ALA A 50 -5.95 -7.43 3.58
N GLN A 51 -5.74 -8.12 4.70
CA GLN A 51 -6.11 -7.62 6.03
C GLN A 51 -5.35 -6.34 6.39
N VAL A 52 -4.03 -6.30 6.17
CA VAL A 52 -3.21 -5.09 6.37
C VAL A 52 -3.76 -3.92 5.56
N ALA A 53 -4.10 -4.15 4.29
CA ALA A 53 -4.60 -3.11 3.39
C ALA A 53 -6.01 -2.61 3.75
N ALA A 54 -6.85 -3.46 4.35
CA ALA A 54 -8.24 -3.13 4.70
C ALA A 54 -8.40 -2.58 6.12
N ALA A 55 -7.79 -3.24 7.10
CA ALA A 55 -7.91 -2.91 8.52
C ALA A 55 -6.71 -3.46 9.30
N ALA A 56 -5.60 -2.71 9.28
CA ALA A 56 -4.36 -3.08 9.96
C ALA A 56 -4.52 -3.34 11.47
N THR A 57 -5.50 -2.73 12.13
CA THR A 57 -5.82 -2.98 13.55
C THR A 57 -6.40 -4.38 13.81
N GLY A 58 -6.88 -5.06 12.77
CA GLY A 58 -7.37 -6.44 12.84
C GLY A 58 -6.30 -7.49 12.51
N VAL A 59 -5.05 -7.08 12.31
CA VAL A 59 -3.93 -8.00 12.15
C VAL A 59 -3.53 -8.52 13.52
N ASP A 60 -3.56 -9.84 13.69
CA ASP A 60 -3.15 -10.51 14.92
C ASP A 60 -1.86 -11.33 14.74
N ALA A 61 -1.37 -11.88 15.85
CA ALA A 61 -0.19 -12.73 15.86
C ALA A 61 -0.38 -14.01 15.03
N ALA A 62 -1.59 -14.58 15.01
CA ALA A 62 -1.89 -15.81 14.28
C ALA A 62 -1.75 -15.63 12.76
N MET A 63 -2.14 -14.47 12.22
CA MET A 63 -1.94 -14.16 10.80
C MET A 63 -0.45 -14.00 10.45
N ILE A 64 0.33 -13.39 11.35
CA ILE A 64 1.78 -13.24 11.16
C ILE A 64 2.45 -14.62 11.20
N ASP A 65 2.08 -15.46 12.17
CA ASP A 65 2.60 -16.83 12.30
C ASP A 65 2.22 -17.69 11.10
N ALA A 66 0.99 -17.57 10.59
CA ALA A 66 0.57 -18.24 9.37
C ALA A 66 1.41 -17.78 8.15
N ALA A 67 1.63 -16.47 8.00
CA ALA A 67 2.48 -15.94 6.94
C ALA A 67 3.92 -16.50 7.03
N ARG A 68 4.48 -16.62 8.23
CA ARG A 68 5.81 -17.22 8.45
C ARG A 68 5.84 -18.72 8.18
N ALA A 69 4.78 -19.45 8.55
CA ALA A 69 4.64 -20.88 8.32
C ALA A 69 4.64 -21.25 6.82
N SER A 70 4.45 -20.29 5.92
CA SER A 70 4.63 -20.48 4.47
C SER A 70 6.09 -20.54 4.00
N GLY A 71 7.05 -20.56 4.93
CA GLY A 71 8.50 -20.58 4.65
C GLY A 71 9.11 -19.18 4.48
N ARG A 72 8.35 -18.12 4.76
CA ARG A 72 8.83 -16.74 4.68
C ARG A 72 9.58 -16.33 5.94
N ARG A 73 10.66 -15.59 5.73
CA ARG A 73 11.43 -14.92 6.77
C ARG A 73 10.67 -13.69 7.26
N GLU A 74 10.99 -13.26 8.47
CA GLU A 74 10.40 -12.09 9.09
C GLU A 74 10.58 -10.81 8.26
N ALA A 75 11.77 -10.62 7.66
CA ALA A 75 12.04 -9.51 6.76
C ALA A 75 11.12 -9.50 5.52
N GLU A 76 10.82 -10.68 4.97
CA GLU A 76 9.92 -10.80 3.81
C GLU A 76 8.47 -10.49 4.19
N VAL A 77 8.05 -10.94 5.37
CA VAL A 77 6.72 -10.59 5.91
C VAL A 77 6.64 -9.07 6.10
N PHE A 78 7.64 -8.45 6.74
CA PHE A 78 7.68 -7.00 6.95
C PHE A 78 7.62 -6.20 5.63
N GLU A 79 8.39 -6.58 4.62
CA GLU A 79 8.39 -5.91 3.32
C GLU A 79 7.02 -5.99 2.63
N LEU A 80 6.35 -7.14 2.72
CA LEU A 80 4.99 -7.31 2.18
C LEU A 80 3.95 -6.50 2.97
N THR A 81 4.07 -6.43 4.29
CA THR A 81 3.25 -5.56 5.15
C THR A 81 3.38 -4.10 4.72
N ALA A 82 4.63 -3.63 4.56
CA ALA A 82 4.92 -2.27 4.14
C ALA A 82 4.33 -1.99 2.74
N ALA A 83 4.49 -2.92 1.80
CA ALA A 83 3.95 -2.79 0.46
C ALA A 83 2.41 -2.74 0.45
N ALA A 84 1.74 -3.60 1.22
CA ALA A 84 0.29 -3.59 1.35
C ALA A 84 -0.24 -2.27 1.95
N ALA A 85 0.41 -1.77 3.02
CA ALA A 85 0.05 -0.51 3.66
C ALA A 85 0.26 0.70 2.74
N VAL A 86 1.41 0.78 2.05
CA VAL A 86 1.68 1.84 1.07
C VAL A 86 0.68 1.79 -0.09
N GLY A 87 0.37 0.59 -0.60
CA GLY A 87 -0.66 0.41 -1.62
C GLY A 87 -2.03 0.92 -1.19
N ALA A 88 -2.45 0.62 0.05
CA ALA A 88 -3.71 1.12 0.62
C ALA A 88 -3.72 2.66 0.75
N ALA A 89 -2.65 3.24 1.31
CA ALA A 89 -2.53 4.70 1.46
C ALA A 89 -2.59 5.42 0.10
N ARG A 90 -1.94 4.88 -0.94
CA ARG A 90 -1.99 5.43 -2.30
C ARG A 90 -3.41 5.46 -2.86
N ARG A 91 -4.17 4.37 -2.72
CA ARG A 91 -5.56 4.29 -3.18
C ARG A 91 -6.44 5.29 -2.45
N GLN A 92 -6.31 5.39 -1.12
CA GLN A 92 -7.08 6.34 -0.31
C GLN A 92 -6.78 7.80 -0.70
N LEU A 93 -5.50 8.14 -0.90
CA LEU A 93 -5.10 9.47 -1.34
C LEU A 93 -5.65 9.81 -2.74
N ALA A 94 -5.55 8.87 -3.69
CA ALA A 94 -6.10 9.05 -5.03
C ALA A 94 -7.62 9.26 -5.00
N ALA A 95 -8.34 8.48 -4.20
CA ALA A 95 -9.78 8.64 -4.00
C ALA A 95 -10.14 10.00 -3.38
N ALA A 96 -9.37 10.47 -2.39
CA ALA A 96 -9.57 11.78 -1.78
C ALA A 96 -9.37 12.92 -2.78
N HIS A 97 -8.31 12.89 -3.59
CA HIS A 97 -8.08 13.87 -4.65
C HIS A 97 -9.22 13.87 -5.69
N ALA A 98 -9.68 12.70 -6.11
CA ALA A 98 -10.81 12.58 -7.04
C ALA A 98 -12.10 13.17 -6.45
N ALA A 99 -12.37 12.92 -5.16
CA ALA A 99 -13.53 13.47 -4.47
C ALA A 99 -13.49 15.00 -4.36
N ILE A 100 -12.31 15.58 -4.08
CA ILE A 100 -12.10 17.03 -4.04
C ILE A 100 -12.35 17.64 -5.42
N ALA A 101 -11.72 17.10 -6.47
CA ALA A 101 -11.90 17.59 -7.84
C ALA A 101 -13.37 17.55 -8.28
N ALA A 102 -14.09 16.46 -7.94
CA ALA A 102 -15.51 16.34 -8.21
C ALA A 102 -16.35 17.35 -7.42
N ALA A 103 -15.97 17.67 -6.18
CA ALA A 103 -16.64 18.70 -5.38
C ALA A 103 -16.44 20.11 -5.93
N ASP A 104 -15.23 20.43 -6.39
CA ASP A 104 -14.92 21.72 -7.03
C ASP A 104 -15.69 21.90 -8.34
N ALA A 105 -15.77 20.86 -9.17
CA ALA A 105 -16.57 20.89 -10.40
C ALA A 105 -18.06 21.16 -10.12
N ARG A 106 -18.62 20.57 -9.05
CA ARG A 106 -20.01 20.85 -8.63
C ARG A 106 -20.21 22.28 -8.13
N ARG A 107 -19.20 22.89 -7.49
CA ARG A 107 -19.25 24.28 -7.00
C ARG A 107 -19.10 25.29 -8.14
N GLY A 108 -18.26 25.01 -9.14
CA GLY A 108 -18.05 25.87 -10.31
C GLY A 108 -19.16 25.81 -11.37
N GLY A 109 -20.00 24.76 -11.36
CA GLY A 109 -21.15 24.61 -12.25
C GLY A 109 -22.41 25.37 -11.83
N GLY A 110 -22.37 26.11 -10.71
CA GLY A 110 -23.45 26.97 -10.25
C GLY A 110 -23.33 28.39 -10.77
N LYS A 111 -23.77 28.63 -12.01
CA LYS A 111 -24.17 29.98 -12.43
C LYS A 111 -25.52 29.87 -13.17
N PRO A 112 -26.56 30.63 -12.77
CA PRO A 112 -27.79 30.73 -13.54
C PRO A 112 -27.56 31.42 -14.88
#